data_AF-A0A850JXZ4-F1
#
_entry.id   AF-A0A850JXZ4-F1
#
_cell.length_a   1.000
_cell.length_b   1.000
_cell.length_c   1.000
_cell.angle_alpha   90.00
_cell.angle_beta   90.00
_cell.angle_gamma   90.00
#
_symmetry.space_group_name_H-M   'P 1'
#
loop_
_entity.id
_entity.type
_entity.pdbx_description
1 polymer ?
#
loop_
_entity_poly.entity_id
_entity_poly.type
_entity_poly.pdbx_seq_one_letter_code
_entity_poly.pdbx_strand_id
1 'polypeptide(L)'
;MFEKDEWTQQELFKYTKELEKEGIKVVLIDTVLKPLEKIETITYNPFEMKEYPKGTVFVFYCDTGKTSKERLNYYKSKFPDYKCISLRGGRGYWRPNYQLFEEMN
;
A
#
# COMPACT_ATOMS: atom_id res chain seq x y z
N MET A 1 12.26 1.36 -5.90
CA MET A 1 10.88 1.16 -5.41
C MET A 1 10.16 2.46 -5.01
N PHE A 2 10.84 3.45 -4.40
CA PHE A 2 10.21 4.70 -3.91
C PHE A 2 10.33 5.92 -4.84
N GLU A 3 10.89 5.77 -6.03
CA GLU A 3 10.90 6.83 -7.05
C GLU A 3 9.49 7.11 -7.61
N LYS A 4 8.59 6.14 -7.43
CA LYS A 4 7.18 6.25 -7.81
C LYS A 4 6.32 6.40 -6.56
N ASP A 5 5.34 7.29 -6.69
CA ASP A 5 4.30 7.53 -5.70
C ASP A 5 3.10 6.57 -5.81
N GLU A 6 3.18 5.62 -6.75
CA GLU A 6 2.11 4.71 -7.07
C GLU A 6 2.68 3.33 -7.43
N TRP A 7 2.10 2.28 -6.85
CA TRP A 7 2.46 0.89 -7.11
C TRP A 7 1.29 0.13 -7.75
N THR A 8 1.60 -0.74 -8.71
CA THR A 8 0.70 -1.79 -9.17
C THR A 8 0.57 -2.92 -8.13
N GLN A 9 -0.40 -3.83 -8.30
CA GLN A 9 -0.49 -5.04 -7.46
C GLN A 9 0.78 -5.90 -7.55
N GLN A 10 1.40 -5.99 -8.74
CA GLN A 10 2.67 -6.70 -8.92
C GLN A 10 3.81 -6.04 -8.13
N GLU A 11 3.95 -4.71 -8.25
CA GLU A 11 4.95 -3.94 -7.49
C GLU A 11 4.71 -4.05 -5.99
N LEU A 12 3.46 -3.97 -5.53
CA LEU A 12 3.10 -4.19 -4.12
C LEU A 12 3.63 -5.54 -3.62
N PHE A 13 3.35 -6.65 -4.33
CA PHE A 13 3.79 -7.97 -3.89
C PHE A 13 5.30 -8.11 -3.93
N LYS A 14 5.94 -7.61 -4.99
CA LYS A 14 7.40 -7.67 -5.16
C LYS A 14 8.10 -6.88 -4.05
N TYR A 15 7.71 -5.62 -3.87
CA TYR A 15 8.34 -4.73 -2.91
C TYR A 15 8.01 -5.09 -1.46
N THR A 16 6.82 -5.64 -1.18
CA THR A 16 6.54 -6.19 0.16
C THR A 16 7.53 -7.29 0.53
N LYS A 17 7.78 -8.25 -0.36
CA LYS A 17 8.77 -9.33 -0.13
C LYS A 17 10.20 -8.79 0.01
N GLU A 18 10.57 -7.77 -0.76
CA GLU A 18 11.91 -7.15 -0.68
C GLU A 18 12.10 -6.38 0.63
N LEU A 19 11.13 -5.54 1.00
CA LEU A 19 11.16 -4.70 2.20
C LEU A 19 11.06 -5.51 3.50
N GLU A 20 10.33 -6.61 3.49
CA GLU A 20 10.25 -7.51 4.65
C GLU A 20 11.63 -8.09 5.01
N LYS A 21 12.48 -8.40 4.01
CA LYS A 21 13.87 -8.84 4.23
C LYS A 21 14.73 -7.77 4.88
N GLU A 22 14.38 -6.50 4.69
CA GLU A 22 15.02 -5.34 5.29
C GLU A 22 14.39 -4.96 6.65
N GLY A 23 13.39 -5.72 7.13
CA GLY A 23 12.66 -5.43 8.37
C GLY A 23 11.68 -4.26 8.25
N ILE A 24 11.35 -3.83 7.04
CA ILE A 24 10.42 -2.72 6.77
C ILE A 24 9.03 -3.28 6.51
N LYS A 25 8.06 -2.83 7.32
CA LYS A 25 6.66 -3.25 7.19
C LYS A 25 5.96 -2.54 6.04
N VAL A 26 5.13 -3.27 5.29
CA VAL A 26 4.20 -2.71 4.28
C VAL A 26 2.77 -2.97 4.74
N VAL A 27 1.92 -1.95 4.69
CA VAL A 27 0.53 -2.02 5.17
C VAL A 27 -0.41 -1.42 4.15
N LEU A 28 -1.44 -2.18 3.76
CA LEU A 28 -2.52 -1.71 2.90
C LEU A 28 -3.57 -0.94 3.71
N ILE A 29 -3.87 0.28 3.25
CA ILE A 29 -4.78 1.20 3.92
C ILE A 29 -6.05 1.35 3.10
N ASP A 30 -7.15 0.83 3.64
CA ASP A 30 -8.50 0.98 3.12
C ASP A 30 -9.06 2.37 3.45
N THR A 31 -9.32 3.16 2.41
CA THR A 31 -9.92 4.49 2.56
C THR A 31 -11.42 4.53 2.23
N VAL A 32 -12.03 3.38 1.91
CA VAL A 32 -13.40 3.25 1.41
C VAL A 32 -14.27 2.24 2.16
N LEU A 33 -13.76 1.61 3.23
CA LEU A 33 -14.46 0.62 4.06
C LEU A 33 -14.92 -0.61 3.25
N LYS A 34 -14.09 -1.04 2.30
CA LYS A 34 -14.30 -2.20 1.44
C LYS A 34 -12.98 -2.95 1.32
N PRO A 35 -12.65 -3.83 2.28
CA PRO A 35 -11.38 -4.55 2.32
C PRO A 35 -11.14 -5.32 1.01
N LEU A 36 -9.88 -5.41 0.61
CA LEU A 36 -9.49 -6.21 -0.56
C LEU A 36 -9.59 -7.70 -0.21
N GLU A 37 -10.09 -8.49 -1.15
CA GLU A 37 -10.17 -9.93 -0.98
C GLU A 37 -8.77 -10.57 -0.92
N LYS A 38 -8.61 -11.56 -0.04
CA LYS A 38 -7.41 -12.41 0.12
C LYS A 38 -6.11 -11.67 0.47
N ILE A 39 -6.21 -10.45 1.02
CA ILE A 39 -5.08 -9.75 1.62
C ILE A 39 -5.53 -8.96 2.84
N GLU A 40 -4.66 -8.84 3.83
CA GLU A 40 -4.93 -8.02 5.01
C GLU A 40 -4.91 -6.53 4.64
N THR A 41 -5.90 -5.80 5.13
CA THR A 41 -5.97 -4.33 5.02
C THR A 41 -6.45 -3.76 6.35
N ILE A 42 -5.94 -2.58 6.72
CA ILE A 42 -6.50 -1.82 7.84
C ILE A 42 -7.32 -0.64 7.32
N THR A 43 -8.35 -0.24 8.05
CA THR A 43 -9.08 1.00 7.77
C THR A 43 -8.20 2.20 8.07
N TYR A 44 -8.30 3.26 7.26
CA TYR A 44 -7.62 4.52 7.51
C TYR A 44 -7.97 5.10 8.90
N ASN A 45 -7.03 4.97 9.84
CA ASN A 45 -7.11 5.55 11.16
C ASN A 45 -5.76 6.18 11.54
N PRO A 46 -5.60 7.52 11.45
CA PRO A 46 -4.33 8.17 11.71
C PRO A 46 -3.75 7.96 13.10
N PHE A 47 -4.57 7.66 14.11
CA PHE A 47 -4.08 7.41 15.47
C PHE A 47 -3.40 6.04 15.53
N GLU A 48 -4.11 4.98 15.14
CA GLU A 48 -3.57 3.61 15.11
C GLU A 48 -2.39 3.47 14.14
N MET A 49 -2.45 4.14 12.99
CA MET A 49 -1.36 4.11 12.01
C MET A 49 -0.06 4.69 12.56
N LYS A 50 -0.10 5.66 13.49
CA LYS A 50 1.11 6.23 14.10
C LYS A 50 1.78 5.30 15.10
N GLU A 51 1.10 4.25 15.55
CA GLU A 51 1.68 3.22 16.41
C GLU A 51 2.58 2.23 15.62
N TYR A 52 2.55 2.28 14.28
CA TYR A 52 3.44 1.47 13.46
C TYR A 52 4.89 2.00 13.52
N PRO A 53 5.91 1.12 13.38
CA PRO A 53 7.30 1.53 13.33
C PRO A 53 7.55 2.61 12.27
N LYS A 54 8.38 3.59 12.61
CA LYS A 54 8.82 4.60 11.65
C LYS A 54 9.48 3.94 10.43
N GLY A 55 9.29 4.55 9.26
CA GLY A 55 9.71 3.97 7.99
C GLY A 55 8.75 2.93 7.39
N THR A 56 7.69 2.54 8.11
CA THR A 56 6.62 1.69 7.53
C THR A 56 6.08 2.31 6.24
N VAL A 57 5.80 1.45 5.26
CA VAL A 57 5.19 1.85 4.00
C VAL A 57 3.68 1.67 4.08
N PHE A 58 2.96 2.78 3.96
CA PHE A 58 1.51 2.82 3.85
C PHE A 58 1.11 2.88 2.38
N VAL A 59 0.40 1.85 1.93
CA VAL A 59 -0.13 1.73 0.57
C VAL A 59 -1.63 2.00 0.61
N PHE A 60 -2.03 3.21 0.24
CA PHE A 60 -3.42 3.67 0.27
C PHE A 60 -4.17 3.23 -0.97
N TYR A 61 -5.39 2.71 -0.80
CA TYR A 61 -6.28 2.43 -1.92
C TYR A 61 -7.68 2.99 -1.69
N CYS A 62 -8.37 3.27 -2.79
CA CYS A 62 -9.81 3.53 -2.84
C CYS A 62 -10.44 2.63 -3.91
N ASP A 63 -11.68 2.91 -4.33
CA ASP A 63 -12.37 2.11 -5.35
C ASP A 63 -11.62 2.11 -6.71
N THR A 64 -11.06 3.25 -7.14
CA THR A 64 -10.43 3.42 -8.48
C THR A 64 -8.96 3.83 -8.45
N GLY A 65 -8.39 4.09 -7.26
CA GLY A 65 -7.04 4.63 -7.09
C GLY A 65 -6.88 6.13 -7.38
N LYS A 66 -7.89 6.79 -7.98
CA LYS A 66 -7.83 8.23 -8.31
C LYS A 66 -7.74 9.10 -7.05
N THR A 67 -8.66 8.91 -6.12
CA THR A 67 -8.72 9.71 -4.87
C THR A 67 -7.50 9.48 -3.99
N SER A 68 -7.00 8.24 -3.87
CA SER A 68 -5.80 7.95 -3.07
C SER A 68 -4.56 8.63 -3.65
N LYS A 69 -4.45 8.72 -4.98
CA LYS A 69 -3.38 9.43 -5.68
C LYS A 69 -3.47 10.94 -5.51
N GLU A 70 -4.63 11.53 -5.76
CA GLU A 70 -4.85 12.99 -5.62
C GLU A 70 -4.58 13.46 -4.18
N ARG A 71 -4.91 12.64 -3.18
CA ARG A 71 -4.71 12.95 -1.76
C ARG A 71 -3.33 12.52 -1.22
N LEU A 72 -2.43 12.01 -2.06
CA LEU A 72 -1.18 11.45 -1.56
C LEU A 72 -0.32 12.47 -0.81
N ASN A 73 -0.27 13.73 -1.29
CA ASN A 73 0.44 14.81 -0.60
C ASN A 73 -0.15 15.10 0.78
N TYR A 74 -1.47 14.99 0.92
CA TYR A 74 -2.12 15.08 2.22
C TYR A 74 -1.65 13.96 3.15
N TYR A 75 -1.58 12.71 2.68
CA TYR A 75 -1.07 11.61 3.51
C TYR A 75 0.40 11.79 3.88
N LYS A 76 1.26 12.18 2.93
CA LYS A 76 2.68 12.50 3.19
C LYS A 76 2.84 13.58 4.27
N SER A 77 2.00 14.63 4.24
CA SER A 77 2.03 15.68 5.26
C SER A 77 1.62 15.18 6.67
N LYS A 78 0.75 14.15 6.74
CA LYS A 78 0.27 13.56 7.99
C LYS A 78 1.22 12.52 8.56
N PHE A 79 1.99 11.85 7.69
CA PHE A 79 2.90 10.77 8.02
C PHE A 79 4.31 11.02 7.46
N PRO A 80 5.01 12.09 7.89
CA PRO A 80 6.32 12.46 7.35
C PRO A 80 7.42 11.42 7.67
N ASP A 81 7.27 10.68 8.76
CA ASP A 81 8.20 9.60 9.19
C ASP A 81 7.94 8.26 8.47
N TYR A 82 7.01 8.22 7.51
CA TYR A 82 6.54 7.02 6.83
C TYR A 82 6.65 7.19 5.32
N LYS A 83 6.56 6.09 4.57
CA LYS A 83 6.41 6.15 3.10
C LYS A 83 4.93 6.03 2.76
N CYS A 84 4.43 6.94 1.94
CA CYS A 84 3.05 6.93 1.47
C CYS A 84 3.03 6.63 -0.02
N ILE A 85 2.30 5.59 -0.42
CA ILE A 85 2.16 5.13 -1.80
C ILE A 85 0.67 4.96 -2.13
N SER A 86 0.25 5.24 -3.36
CA SER A 86 -1.08 4.91 -3.85
C SER A 86 -1.10 3.55 -4.56
N LEU A 87 -2.12 2.71 -4.33
CA LEU A 87 -2.35 1.51 -5.12
C LEU A 87 -3.01 1.88 -6.46
N ARG A 88 -2.31 1.62 -7.56
CA ARG A 88 -2.77 1.92 -8.91
C ARG A 88 -4.05 1.17 -9.24
N GLY A 89 -5.08 1.90 -9.68
CA GLY A 89 -6.37 1.35 -10.06
C GLY A 89 -7.26 0.92 -8.88
N GLY A 90 -6.74 1.03 -7.64
CA GLY A 90 -7.47 0.73 -6.42
C GLY A 90 -8.10 -0.67 -6.41
N ARG A 91 -9.24 -0.78 -5.73
CA ARG A 91 -10.00 -2.03 -5.64
C ARG A 91 -10.46 -2.56 -7.00
N GLY A 92 -10.83 -1.68 -7.95
CA GLY A 92 -11.31 -2.09 -9.28
C GLY A 92 -10.28 -2.85 -10.11
N TYR A 93 -8.99 -2.64 -9.86
CA TYR A 93 -7.90 -3.35 -10.53
C TYR A 93 -7.37 -4.54 -9.74
N TRP A 94 -7.88 -4.76 -8.52
CA TRP A 94 -7.45 -5.87 -7.68
C TRP A 94 -7.80 -7.22 -8.33
N ARG A 95 -6.86 -8.16 -8.24
CA ARG A 95 -7.03 -9.54 -8.68
C ARG A 95 -6.73 -10.46 -7.49
N PRO A 96 -7.74 -11.03 -6.81
CA PRO A 96 -7.55 -11.73 -5.54
C PRO A 96 -6.71 -13.01 -5.65
N ASN A 97 -6.64 -13.60 -6.85
CA ASN A 97 -5.86 -14.81 -7.12
C ASN A 97 -4.56 -14.51 -7.88
N TYR A 98 -4.14 -13.25 -7.96
CA TYR A 98 -2.85 -12.92 -8.57
C TYR A 98 -1.73 -13.49 -7.71
N GLN A 99 -0.76 -14.11 -8.36
CA GLN A 99 0.45 -14.62 -7.74
C GLN A 99 1.64 -14.09 -8.53
N LEU A 100 2.70 -13.73 -7.83
CA LEU A 100 3.98 -13.53 -8.49
C LEU A 100 4.45 -14.90 -8.97
N PHE A 101 4.68 -15.03 -10.27
CA PHE A 101 5.50 -16.13 -10.77
C PHE A 101 6.91 -15.89 -10.25
N GLU A 102 7.35 -16.71 -9.31
CA GLU A 102 8.77 -16.80 -8.99
C GLU A 102 9.41 -17.46 -10.21
N GLU A 103 10.31 -16.74 -10.89
CA GLU A 103 11.17 -17.37 -11.88
C GLU A 103 11.88 -18.52 -11.16
N MET A 104 11.59 -19.74 -11.60
CA MET A 104 12.29 -20.94 -11.14
C MET A 104 13.75 -20.79 -11.57
N ASN A 105 14.60 -20.33 -10.65
CA ASN A 105 16.05 -20.37 -10.79
C ASN A 105 16.59 -21.72 -10.28
#